data_AF-A0A955V5Q5-F1
#
_entry.id   AF-A0A955V5Q5-F1
#
_cell.length_a   1.000
_cell.length_b   1.000
_cell.length_c   1.000
_cell.angle_alpha   90.00
_cell.angle_beta   90.00
_cell.angle_gamma   90.00
#
_symmetry.space_group_name_H-M   'P 1'
#
loop_
_entity.id
_entity.type
_entity.pdbx_description
1 polymer ?
#
loop_
_entity_poly.entity_id
_entity_poly.type
_entity_poly.pdbx_seq_one_letter_code
_entity_poly.pdbx_strand_id
1 'polypeptide(L)'
;MHIQRLTTSAGALALAALLLAPLPAAAQFGGLPKVPKVPSASSGPSDAQRKRINEINSLAQKGVGKLPGSWRENAEKKAKALADAEGYLEQCRALVGPDLRAMSSAEGALRYYDELAAGVERGRYEVRCLAAYEPLAKRVDAGEPVEDAALAQLDAAVKAYADAKLADSQADWWAQTAARLREKSASVAGKKQAAAERAAASDLRDAQNDALDDLHEALAAMLTLAQKGEPIPDDMLAAYEAGVVKVEAFNPMARTYFDTEKKPFLLWNAWLRGAEGEADIAVLYGAAVAARGESKGKAMKLAFKAEADHCYLVVGRFADEAGASTSLEWKKRDITSMQRFRLRDAEGWPFDVEGFCATKAFPVERAGTLEFTGTRNVYRIVVLDWERGKLPVEIGGLAAMTDQDPCDPTAYYERWANPVPGTVSYKGEVPVGGAGIDIVLESRARGYAVANEHAYSGKPPAKVKFPRVDRGTCWDAEDTGDKDAKAYATCNAKISKQYGPKYDAAQRRKASARTIGALRAAEAELSRLSSAEDTARERQCRPIWERIDKRLGQENDRLADLYADHPHQDHIDTVKWLIDRAEATKRPLLLDGRPEGQSDGDARRSRRARILKERARE
;
A
#
# COMPACT_ATOMS: atom_id res chain seq x y z
N MET A 1 29.54 36.93 -12.39
CA MET A 1 30.48 36.02 -13.08
C MET A 1 29.72 34.74 -13.38
N HIS A 2 29.26 34.60 -14.62
CA HIS A 2 29.87 33.75 -15.67
C HIS A 2 29.38 32.29 -15.56
N ILE A 3 28.45 31.89 -16.45
CA ILE A 3 28.68 31.15 -17.71
C ILE A 3 28.51 29.63 -17.42
N GLN A 4 27.76 28.79 -18.13
CA GLN A 4 27.24 28.84 -19.50
C GLN A 4 26.05 27.90 -19.70
N ARG A 5 25.23 28.23 -20.70
CA ARG A 5 24.22 27.37 -21.36
C ARG A 5 24.92 26.31 -22.20
N LEU A 6 24.27 25.16 -22.37
CA LEU A 6 24.41 24.34 -23.58
C LEU A 6 23.01 23.95 -24.09
N THR A 7 22.68 24.56 -25.22
CA THR A 7 21.65 24.21 -26.19
C THR A 7 22.14 23.06 -27.07
N THR A 8 21.26 22.14 -27.47
CA THR A 8 21.28 21.57 -28.83
C THR A 8 19.90 21.06 -29.23
N SER A 9 19.49 21.50 -30.42
CA SER A 9 18.34 21.11 -31.22
C SER A 9 18.83 20.56 -32.56
N ALA A 10 17.93 19.87 -33.28
CA ALA A 10 18.07 19.27 -34.63
C ALA A 10 18.89 17.96 -34.68
N GLY A 11 18.47 16.89 -35.35
CA GLY A 11 17.55 16.74 -36.47
C GLY A 11 18.33 16.48 -37.74
N ALA A 12 18.54 15.21 -38.12
CA ALA A 12 18.76 14.78 -39.51
C ALA A 12 18.69 13.24 -39.66
N LEU A 13 17.95 12.85 -40.70
CA LEU A 13 17.89 11.58 -41.44
C LEU A 13 19.21 10.80 -41.59
N ALA A 14 19.11 9.46 -41.65
CA ALA A 14 19.43 8.68 -42.86
C ALA A 14 19.21 7.15 -42.73
N LEU A 15 18.55 6.61 -43.75
CA LEU A 15 18.69 5.30 -44.40
C LEU A 15 18.72 4.00 -43.59
N ALA A 16 17.75 3.13 -43.90
CA ALA A 16 18.01 1.70 -44.07
C ALA A 16 17.25 1.19 -45.31
N ALA A 17 18.02 0.84 -46.34
CA ALA A 17 17.59 0.17 -47.55
C ALA A 17 17.55 -1.35 -47.32
N LEU A 18 16.51 -2.02 -47.85
CA LEU A 18 16.45 -3.46 -48.08
C LEU A 18 15.67 -3.66 -49.38
N LEU A 19 16.39 -3.73 -50.51
CA LEU A 19 16.80 -4.98 -51.20
C LEU A 19 15.64 -5.61 -51.99
N LEU A 20 15.49 -5.12 -53.22
CA LEU A 20 14.84 -5.83 -54.33
C LEU A 20 15.73 -7.02 -54.72
N ALA A 21 15.20 -8.24 -54.59
CA ALA A 21 15.77 -9.42 -55.23
C ALA A 21 14.99 -9.72 -56.53
N PRO A 22 15.66 -9.96 -57.66
CA PRO A 22 15.04 -10.44 -58.88
C PRO A 22 14.85 -11.95 -58.77
N LEU A 23 13.64 -12.45 -59.03
CA LEU A 23 13.41 -13.88 -59.25
C LEU A 23 13.36 -14.21 -60.76
N PRO A 24 13.73 -15.44 -61.13
CA PRO A 24 14.29 -15.76 -62.42
C PRO A 24 13.33 -16.48 -63.36
N ALA A 25 13.86 -16.73 -64.56
CA ALA A 25 13.58 -17.85 -65.46
C ALA A 25 12.37 -17.75 -66.38
N ALA A 26 12.73 -17.45 -67.63
CA ALA A 26 12.06 -17.98 -68.82
C ALA A 26 11.84 -19.50 -68.68
N ALA A 27 10.59 -19.92 -68.84
CA ALA A 27 10.24 -21.29 -69.20
C ALA A 27 9.77 -21.28 -70.66
N GLN A 28 10.50 -22.04 -71.48
CA GLN A 28 10.19 -22.36 -72.87
C GLN A 28 8.83 -23.06 -72.98
N PHE A 29 7.93 -22.49 -73.78
CA PHE A 29 7.05 -23.26 -74.66
C PHE A 29 7.53 -22.90 -76.08
N GLY A 30 8.16 -23.79 -76.84
CA GLY A 30 7.56 -25.03 -77.33
C GLY A 30 6.93 -24.71 -78.68
N GLY A 31 7.60 -25.09 -79.77
CA GLY A 31 7.29 -24.67 -81.13
C GLY A 31 5.83 -24.85 -81.55
N LEU A 32 5.29 -23.82 -82.20
CA LEU A 32 4.02 -23.85 -82.92
C LEU A 32 4.08 -24.90 -84.05
N PRO A 33 3.16 -25.89 -84.11
CA PRO A 33 2.94 -26.63 -85.33
C PRO A 33 2.26 -25.72 -86.35
N LYS A 34 2.75 -25.78 -87.60
CA LYS A 34 2.14 -25.12 -88.77
C LYS A 34 0.67 -25.51 -88.87
N VAL A 35 -0.22 -24.54 -88.72
CA VAL A 35 -1.65 -24.68 -89.02
C VAL A 35 -1.81 -24.82 -90.54
N PRO A 36 -2.65 -25.75 -91.05
CA PRO A 36 -2.95 -25.84 -92.48
C PRO A 36 -3.62 -24.55 -92.98
N LYS A 37 -3.23 -24.11 -94.19
CA LYS A 37 -3.93 -23.05 -94.93
C LYS A 37 -5.39 -23.47 -95.14
N VAL A 38 -6.31 -22.78 -94.48
CA VAL A 38 -7.75 -22.81 -94.81
C VAL A 38 -8.03 -21.64 -95.77
N PRO A 39 -8.90 -21.79 -96.78
CA PRO A 39 -9.07 -20.77 -97.83
C PRO A 39 -9.57 -19.45 -97.26
N SER A 40 -8.91 -18.35 -97.63
CA SER A 40 -9.37 -16.99 -97.36
C SER A 40 -10.66 -16.72 -98.15
N ALA A 41 -11.81 -16.89 -97.49
CA ALA A 41 -13.05 -16.28 -97.94
C ALA A 41 -13.04 -14.83 -97.47
N SER A 42 -12.85 -13.94 -98.43
CA SER A 42 -12.87 -12.49 -98.31
C SER A 42 -14.20 -11.96 -97.81
N SER A 43 -14.21 -11.33 -96.63
CA SER A 43 -14.82 -10.02 -96.41
C SER A 43 -14.35 -9.53 -95.04
N GLY A 44 -13.59 -8.43 -94.99
CA GLY A 44 -13.30 -7.77 -93.73
C GLY A 44 -14.60 -7.30 -93.04
N PRO A 45 -14.54 -6.84 -91.79
CA PRO A 45 -15.70 -6.25 -91.13
C PRO A 45 -16.37 -5.22 -92.05
N SER A 46 -17.69 -5.33 -92.19
CA SER A 46 -18.50 -4.29 -92.84
C SER A 46 -18.29 -2.96 -92.14
N ASP A 47 -18.54 -1.84 -92.82
CA ASP A 47 -18.40 -0.51 -92.22
C ASP A 47 -19.26 -0.33 -90.98
N ALA A 48 -20.45 -0.96 -90.96
CA ALA A 48 -21.32 -1.03 -89.79
C ALA A 48 -20.67 -1.78 -88.61
N GLN A 49 -19.97 -2.90 -88.87
CA GLN A 49 -19.23 -3.64 -87.84
C GLN A 49 -18.00 -2.87 -87.35
N ARG A 50 -17.24 -2.20 -88.23
CA ARG A 50 -16.09 -1.36 -87.82
C ARG A 50 -16.53 -0.21 -86.92
N LYS A 51 -17.64 0.45 -87.27
CA LYS A 51 -18.24 1.51 -86.46
C LYS A 51 -18.63 1.00 -85.07
N ARG A 52 -19.32 -0.15 -84.98
CA ARG A 52 -19.67 -0.81 -83.70
C ARG A 52 -18.43 -1.15 -82.86
N ILE A 53 -17.39 -1.72 -83.48
CA ILE A 53 -16.13 -2.06 -82.78
C ILE A 53 -15.46 -0.81 -82.19
N ASN A 54 -15.36 0.28 -82.97
CA ASN A 54 -14.78 1.54 -82.51
C ASN A 54 -15.61 2.18 -81.38
N GLU A 55 -16.93 2.09 -81.46
CA GLU A 55 -17.85 2.60 -80.46
C GLU A 55 -17.76 1.82 -79.15
N ILE A 56 -17.75 0.47 -79.21
CA ILE A 56 -17.49 -0.39 -78.04
C ILE A 56 -16.15 -0.05 -77.41
N ASN A 57 -15.08 0.08 -78.21
CA ASN A 57 -13.77 0.41 -77.70
C ASN A 57 -13.75 1.78 -76.98
N SER A 58 -14.38 2.81 -77.57
CA SER A 58 -14.45 4.13 -76.96
C SER A 58 -15.25 4.14 -75.65
N LEU A 59 -16.41 3.49 -75.64
CA LEU A 59 -17.28 3.40 -74.46
C LEU A 59 -16.62 2.58 -73.35
N ALA A 60 -16.00 1.44 -73.70
CA ALA A 60 -15.32 0.58 -72.74
C ALA A 60 -14.11 1.29 -72.10
N GLN A 61 -13.28 2.00 -72.88
CA GLN A 61 -12.17 2.80 -72.35
C GLN A 61 -12.66 3.94 -71.44
N LYS A 62 -13.76 4.63 -71.81
CA LYS A 62 -14.39 5.64 -70.95
C LYS A 62 -14.89 5.03 -69.64
N GLY A 63 -15.55 3.87 -69.70
CA GLY A 63 -16.04 3.15 -68.53
C GLY A 63 -14.90 2.68 -67.62
N VAL A 64 -13.83 2.11 -68.18
CA VAL A 64 -12.63 1.72 -67.40
C VAL A 64 -12.03 2.94 -66.70
N GLY A 65 -11.98 4.09 -67.38
CA GLY A 65 -11.55 5.36 -66.78
C GLY A 65 -12.45 5.89 -65.66
N LYS A 66 -13.68 5.37 -65.49
CA LYS A 66 -14.58 5.69 -64.37
C LYS A 66 -14.40 4.76 -63.18
N LEU A 67 -13.82 3.57 -63.35
CA LEU A 67 -13.60 2.63 -62.26
C LEU A 67 -12.63 3.23 -61.22
N PRO A 68 -12.91 3.10 -59.92
CA PRO A 68 -11.98 3.58 -58.90
C PRO A 68 -10.62 2.87 -58.95
N GLY A 69 -9.53 3.64 -58.94
CA GLY A 69 -8.17 3.09 -58.83
C GLY A 69 -7.75 2.68 -57.42
N SER A 70 -8.57 2.98 -56.40
CA SER A 70 -8.34 2.57 -55.00
C SER A 70 -9.66 2.52 -54.24
N TRP A 71 -9.71 1.70 -53.19
CA TRP A 71 -10.93 1.41 -52.41
C TRP A 71 -10.74 1.66 -50.91
N ARG A 72 -9.97 2.69 -50.56
CA ARG A 72 -9.57 2.98 -49.17
C ARG A 72 -10.55 3.87 -48.41
N GLU A 73 -11.25 4.77 -49.11
CA GLU A 73 -12.11 5.78 -48.49
C GLU A 73 -13.16 6.33 -49.48
N ASN A 74 -14.15 6.99 -48.89
CA ASN A 74 -15.31 7.64 -49.51
C ASN A 74 -16.22 6.67 -50.28
N ALA A 75 -16.88 5.75 -49.56
CA ALA A 75 -17.82 4.76 -50.10
C ALA A 75 -18.83 5.39 -51.08
N GLU A 76 -19.39 6.55 -50.73
CA GLU A 76 -20.38 7.26 -51.54
C GLU A 76 -19.81 7.71 -52.90
N LYS A 77 -18.64 8.37 -52.91
CA LYS A 77 -17.96 8.77 -54.15
C LYS A 77 -17.62 7.56 -55.03
N LYS A 78 -17.22 6.44 -54.41
CA LYS A 78 -16.86 5.21 -55.12
C LYS A 78 -18.08 4.51 -55.70
N ALA A 79 -19.20 4.48 -54.97
CA ALA A 79 -20.48 4.00 -55.47
C ALA A 79 -20.96 4.81 -56.68
N LYS A 80 -20.82 6.14 -56.64
CA LYS A 80 -21.16 7.00 -57.78
C LYS A 80 -20.29 6.73 -59.01
N ALA A 81 -18.98 6.63 -58.82
CA ALA A 81 -18.06 6.31 -59.92
C ALA A 81 -18.32 4.93 -60.53
N LEU A 82 -18.70 3.95 -59.70
CA LEU A 82 -19.12 2.62 -60.16
C LEU A 82 -20.41 2.68 -60.96
N ALA A 83 -21.42 3.44 -60.52
CA ALA A 83 -22.67 3.62 -61.26
C ALA A 83 -22.45 4.27 -62.64
N ASP A 84 -21.53 5.24 -62.75
CA ASP A 84 -21.14 5.80 -64.04
C ASP A 84 -20.49 4.73 -64.95
N ALA A 85 -19.61 3.89 -64.41
CA ALA A 85 -18.97 2.79 -65.15
C ALA A 85 -19.98 1.72 -65.60
N GLU A 86 -20.96 1.39 -64.76
CA GLU A 86 -22.10 0.52 -65.09
C GLU A 86 -22.92 1.08 -66.26
N GLY A 87 -23.18 2.39 -66.27
CA GLY A 87 -23.86 3.05 -67.37
C GLY A 87 -23.13 2.91 -68.72
N TYR A 88 -21.80 2.93 -68.72
CA TYR A 88 -21.00 2.64 -69.93
C TYR A 88 -21.01 1.15 -70.30
N LEU A 89 -21.00 0.25 -69.31
CA LEU A 89 -21.05 -1.20 -69.55
C LEU A 89 -22.37 -1.60 -70.23
N GLU A 90 -23.51 -1.07 -69.80
CA GLU A 90 -24.81 -1.35 -70.43
C GLU A 90 -24.86 -0.83 -71.88
N GLN A 91 -24.29 0.34 -72.16
CA GLN A 91 -24.17 0.85 -73.52
C GLN A 91 -23.30 -0.06 -74.40
N CYS A 92 -22.17 -0.56 -73.89
CA CYS A 92 -21.36 -1.54 -74.61
C CYS A 92 -22.11 -2.86 -74.83
N ARG A 93 -22.84 -3.36 -73.82
CA ARG A 93 -23.59 -4.62 -73.90
C ARG A 93 -24.65 -4.58 -75.00
N ALA A 94 -25.31 -3.44 -75.20
CA ALA A 94 -26.28 -3.25 -76.29
C ALA A 94 -25.65 -3.36 -77.70
N LEU A 95 -24.33 -3.10 -77.81
CA LEU A 95 -23.60 -3.13 -79.07
C LEU A 95 -22.88 -4.47 -79.33
N VAL A 96 -22.56 -5.24 -78.29
CA VAL A 96 -21.88 -6.55 -78.38
C VAL A 96 -22.87 -7.64 -78.78
N GLY A 97 -22.82 -8.05 -80.05
CA GLY A 97 -23.61 -9.16 -80.58
C GLY A 97 -22.80 -10.47 -80.75
N PRO A 98 -23.47 -11.62 -80.97
CA PRO A 98 -22.80 -12.90 -81.25
C PRO A 98 -21.88 -12.83 -82.48
N ASP A 99 -22.24 -12.00 -83.46
CA ASP A 99 -21.47 -11.73 -84.67
C ASP A 99 -20.09 -11.14 -84.34
N LEU A 100 -20.02 -10.17 -83.42
CA LEU A 100 -18.75 -9.53 -83.04
C LEU A 100 -17.87 -10.45 -82.20
N ARG A 101 -18.43 -11.33 -81.36
CA ARG A 101 -17.66 -12.27 -80.54
C ARG A 101 -16.91 -13.32 -81.37
N ALA A 102 -17.39 -13.62 -82.58
CA ALA A 102 -16.73 -14.54 -83.50
C ALA A 102 -15.62 -13.89 -84.34
N MET A 103 -15.41 -12.56 -84.23
CA MET A 103 -14.50 -11.81 -85.09
C MET A 103 -13.18 -11.46 -84.40
N SER A 104 -12.06 -11.90 -84.97
CA SER A 104 -10.71 -11.53 -84.49
C SER A 104 -10.47 -10.02 -84.51
N SER A 105 -11.03 -9.30 -85.51
CA SER A 105 -10.90 -7.84 -85.58
C SER A 105 -11.60 -7.07 -84.45
N ALA A 106 -12.47 -7.72 -83.66
CA ALA A 106 -13.14 -7.13 -82.50
C ALA A 106 -12.42 -7.43 -81.17
N GLU A 107 -11.39 -8.28 -81.17
CA GLU A 107 -10.72 -8.78 -79.97
C GLU A 107 -10.22 -7.66 -79.04
N GLY A 108 -9.63 -6.60 -79.60
CA GLY A 108 -9.17 -5.45 -78.82
C GLY A 108 -10.29 -4.70 -78.09
N ALA A 109 -11.43 -4.49 -78.77
CA ALA A 109 -12.59 -3.82 -78.18
C ALA A 109 -13.30 -4.71 -77.15
N LEU A 110 -13.39 -6.02 -77.44
CA LEU A 110 -13.95 -7.02 -76.53
C LEU A 110 -13.08 -7.18 -75.27
N ARG A 111 -11.76 -7.10 -75.38
CA ARG A 111 -10.86 -7.09 -74.21
C ARG A 111 -11.14 -5.93 -73.26
N TYR A 112 -11.32 -4.71 -73.78
CA TYR A 112 -11.69 -3.56 -72.94
C TYR A 112 -13.11 -3.68 -72.37
N TYR A 113 -14.04 -4.27 -73.11
CA TYR A 113 -15.39 -4.59 -72.61
C TYR A 113 -15.34 -5.59 -71.46
N ASP A 114 -14.57 -6.68 -71.60
CA ASP A 114 -14.41 -7.71 -70.56
C ASP A 114 -13.68 -7.14 -69.33
N GLU A 115 -12.69 -6.27 -69.54
CA GLU A 115 -12.01 -5.52 -68.46
C GLU A 115 -12.99 -4.61 -67.70
N LEU A 116 -13.84 -3.86 -68.40
CA LEU A 116 -14.88 -3.04 -67.79
C LEU A 116 -15.89 -3.91 -67.02
N ALA A 117 -16.33 -5.02 -67.61
CA ALA A 117 -17.30 -5.93 -66.98
C ALA A 117 -16.73 -6.52 -65.68
N ALA A 118 -15.51 -7.06 -65.71
CA ALA A 118 -14.83 -7.58 -64.52
C ALA A 118 -14.56 -6.49 -63.48
N GLY A 119 -14.21 -5.28 -63.93
CA GLY A 119 -13.99 -4.13 -63.06
C GLY A 119 -15.25 -3.65 -62.35
N VAL A 120 -16.39 -3.61 -63.05
CA VAL A 120 -17.71 -3.30 -62.48
C VAL A 120 -18.12 -4.37 -61.47
N GLU A 121 -17.99 -5.65 -61.82
CA GLU A 121 -18.34 -6.75 -60.91
C GLU A 121 -17.53 -6.70 -59.62
N ARG A 122 -16.21 -6.54 -59.72
CA ARG A 122 -15.33 -6.33 -58.56
C ARG A 122 -15.73 -5.10 -57.74
N GLY A 123 -16.01 -3.99 -58.41
CA GLY A 123 -16.40 -2.73 -57.76
C GLY A 123 -17.65 -2.87 -56.91
N ARG A 124 -18.63 -3.69 -57.30
CA ARG A 124 -19.86 -3.93 -56.51
C ARG A 124 -19.56 -4.52 -55.13
N TYR A 125 -18.65 -5.50 -55.07
CA TYR A 125 -18.26 -6.09 -53.81
C TYR A 125 -17.36 -5.15 -52.99
N GLU A 126 -16.47 -4.37 -53.63
CA GLU A 126 -15.63 -3.39 -52.92
C GLU A 126 -16.42 -2.24 -52.29
N VAL A 127 -17.45 -1.71 -52.98
CA VAL A 127 -18.36 -0.72 -52.41
C VAL A 127 -19.05 -1.27 -51.16
N ARG A 128 -19.48 -2.54 -51.17
CA ARG A 128 -20.14 -3.17 -50.01
C ARG A 128 -19.19 -3.29 -48.82
N CYS A 129 -17.96 -3.78 -49.05
CA CYS A 129 -16.94 -3.84 -48.01
C CYS A 129 -16.64 -2.45 -47.43
N LEU A 130 -16.45 -1.45 -48.30
CA LEU A 130 -16.13 -0.09 -47.88
C LEU A 130 -17.28 0.58 -47.14
N ALA A 131 -18.52 0.41 -47.60
CA ALA A 131 -19.72 0.92 -46.94
C ALA A 131 -19.94 0.28 -45.55
N ALA A 132 -19.61 -1.00 -45.39
CA ALA A 132 -19.64 -1.66 -44.08
C ALA A 132 -18.48 -1.22 -43.18
N TYR A 133 -17.29 -0.97 -43.75
CA TYR A 133 -16.07 -0.64 -42.99
C TYR A 133 -16.06 0.80 -42.45
N GLU A 134 -16.34 1.80 -43.30
CA GLU A 134 -16.18 3.22 -42.96
C GLU A 134 -16.90 3.68 -41.69
N PRO A 135 -18.19 3.36 -41.46
CA PRO A 135 -18.87 3.80 -40.24
C PRO A 135 -18.23 3.18 -38.99
N LEU A 136 -17.75 1.95 -39.08
CA LEU A 136 -17.11 1.24 -37.96
C LEU A 136 -15.71 1.81 -37.68
N ALA A 137 -14.93 2.08 -38.72
CA ALA A 137 -13.63 2.73 -38.59
C ALA A 137 -13.74 4.11 -37.91
N LYS A 138 -14.73 4.92 -38.31
CA LYS A 138 -15.00 6.22 -37.68
C LYS A 138 -15.33 6.11 -36.20
N ARG A 139 -16.13 5.12 -35.79
CA ARG A 139 -16.44 4.85 -34.37
C ARG A 139 -15.19 4.49 -33.58
N VAL A 140 -14.38 3.56 -34.10
CA VAL A 140 -13.13 3.16 -33.46
C VAL A 140 -12.15 4.33 -33.33
N ASP A 141 -12.02 5.16 -34.37
CA ASP A 141 -11.17 6.35 -34.35
C ASP A 141 -11.69 7.42 -33.38
N ALA A 142 -13.00 7.48 -33.13
CA ALA A 142 -13.63 8.28 -32.08
C ALA A 142 -13.49 7.68 -30.67
N GLY A 143 -12.83 6.53 -30.52
CA GLY A 143 -12.68 5.84 -29.24
C GLY A 143 -13.95 5.12 -28.78
N GLU A 144 -14.84 4.77 -29.71
CA GLU A 144 -16.03 3.96 -29.44
C GLU A 144 -15.81 2.50 -29.86
N PRO A 145 -16.09 1.54 -28.97
CA PRO A 145 -16.06 0.13 -29.36
C PRO A 145 -17.20 -0.15 -30.33
N VAL A 146 -16.94 -1.05 -31.26
CA VAL A 146 -17.90 -1.53 -32.24
C VAL A 146 -18.50 -2.84 -31.75
N GLU A 147 -19.82 -2.97 -31.85
CA GLU A 147 -20.57 -4.16 -31.48
C GLU A 147 -20.29 -5.33 -32.44
N ASP A 148 -20.31 -6.55 -31.90
CA ASP A 148 -20.03 -7.78 -32.66
C ASP A 148 -20.97 -7.96 -33.87
N ALA A 149 -22.24 -7.56 -33.75
CA ALA A 149 -23.19 -7.62 -34.85
C ALA A 149 -22.78 -6.77 -36.06
N ALA A 150 -22.19 -5.59 -35.83
CA ALA A 150 -21.71 -4.72 -36.89
C ALA A 150 -20.40 -5.24 -37.51
N LEU A 151 -19.51 -5.82 -36.69
CA LEU A 151 -18.32 -6.53 -37.18
C LEU A 151 -18.68 -7.76 -38.02
N ALA A 152 -19.77 -8.47 -37.68
CA ALA A 152 -20.26 -9.60 -38.45
C ALA A 152 -20.82 -9.18 -39.82
N GLN A 153 -21.42 -7.99 -39.94
CA GLN A 153 -21.84 -7.44 -41.23
C GLN A 153 -20.65 -7.14 -42.14
N LEU A 154 -19.55 -6.60 -41.59
CA LEU A 154 -18.31 -6.43 -42.34
C LEU A 154 -17.74 -7.78 -42.79
N ASP A 155 -17.71 -8.79 -41.92
CA ASP A 155 -17.26 -10.15 -42.30
C ASP A 155 -18.09 -10.76 -43.41
N ALA A 156 -19.42 -10.58 -43.37
CA ALA A 156 -20.29 -11.07 -44.43
C ALA A 156 -19.97 -10.40 -45.78
N ALA A 157 -19.67 -9.09 -45.78
CA ALA A 157 -19.27 -8.38 -46.99
C ALA A 157 -17.90 -8.85 -47.51
N VAL A 158 -16.90 -9.01 -46.63
CA VAL A 158 -15.58 -9.53 -46.99
C VAL A 158 -15.64 -10.97 -47.50
N LYS A 159 -16.46 -11.82 -46.87
CA LYS A 159 -16.71 -13.20 -47.32
C LYS A 159 -17.35 -13.22 -48.69
N ALA A 160 -18.37 -12.39 -48.93
CA ALA A 160 -19.01 -12.30 -50.25
C ALA A 160 -18.02 -11.85 -51.34
N TYR A 161 -17.08 -10.96 -51.01
CA TYR A 161 -15.99 -10.57 -51.92
C TYR A 161 -15.07 -11.77 -52.25
N ALA A 162 -14.63 -12.52 -51.24
CA ALA A 162 -13.75 -13.67 -51.40
C ALA A 162 -14.42 -14.83 -52.18
N ASP A 163 -15.69 -15.13 -51.87
CA ASP A 163 -16.46 -16.20 -52.52
C ASP A 163 -16.70 -15.93 -54.02
N ALA A 164 -16.64 -14.65 -54.45
CA ALA A 164 -16.76 -14.24 -55.85
C ALA A 164 -15.49 -14.52 -56.69
N LYS A 165 -14.34 -14.87 -56.09
CA LYS A 165 -13.09 -15.25 -56.76
C LYS A 165 -12.59 -14.24 -57.81
N LEU A 166 -12.76 -12.94 -57.54
CA LEU A 166 -12.46 -11.86 -58.49
C LEU A 166 -11.00 -11.39 -58.44
N ALA A 167 -10.37 -11.38 -57.25
CA ALA A 167 -8.95 -11.06 -57.05
C ALA A 167 -8.49 -11.43 -55.63
N ASP A 168 -7.63 -12.45 -55.50
CA ASP A 168 -7.19 -12.99 -54.19
C ASP A 168 -6.50 -11.95 -53.31
N SER A 169 -5.61 -11.12 -53.88
CA SER A 169 -4.86 -10.11 -53.12
C SER A 169 -5.74 -9.02 -52.50
N GLN A 170 -6.88 -8.71 -53.13
CA GLN A 170 -7.82 -7.71 -52.62
C GLN A 170 -8.77 -8.31 -51.57
N ALA A 171 -9.14 -9.58 -51.72
CA ALA A 171 -9.87 -10.32 -50.69
C ALA A 171 -9.04 -10.40 -49.40
N ASP A 172 -7.75 -10.72 -49.51
CA ASP A 172 -6.81 -10.75 -48.39
C ASP A 172 -6.67 -9.38 -47.73
N TRP A 173 -6.58 -8.31 -48.52
CA TRP A 173 -6.50 -6.94 -47.99
C TRP A 173 -7.74 -6.57 -47.18
N TRP A 174 -8.94 -6.91 -47.66
CA TRP A 174 -10.20 -6.69 -46.93
C TRP A 174 -10.27 -7.53 -45.65
N ALA A 175 -9.86 -8.79 -45.69
CA ALA A 175 -9.78 -9.66 -44.51
C ALA A 175 -8.82 -9.09 -43.44
N GLN A 176 -7.62 -8.66 -43.83
CA GLN A 176 -6.66 -8.01 -42.92
C GLN A 176 -7.18 -6.68 -42.37
N THR A 177 -7.97 -5.95 -43.15
CA THR A 177 -8.57 -4.68 -42.72
C THR A 177 -9.68 -4.90 -41.69
N ALA A 178 -10.55 -5.89 -41.90
CA ALA A 178 -11.54 -6.30 -40.92
C ALA A 178 -10.89 -6.80 -39.62
N ALA A 179 -9.84 -7.63 -39.72
CA ALA A 179 -9.10 -8.12 -38.56
C ALA A 179 -8.45 -6.98 -37.74
N ARG A 180 -7.77 -6.02 -38.40
CA ARG A 180 -7.19 -4.85 -37.73
C ARG A 180 -8.25 -3.98 -37.05
N LEU A 181 -9.43 -3.85 -37.66
CA LEU A 181 -10.53 -3.10 -37.07
C LEU A 181 -11.05 -3.78 -35.79
N ARG A 182 -11.17 -5.12 -35.78
CA ARG A 182 -11.53 -5.89 -34.56
C ARG A 182 -10.53 -5.67 -33.44
N GLU A 183 -9.25 -5.80 -33.74
CA GLU A 183 -8.18 -5.62 -32.75
C GLU A 183 -8.22 -4.21 -32.15
N LYS A 184 -8.36 -3.18 -33.00
CA LYS A 184 -8.52 -1.80 -32.52
C LYS A 184 -9.79 -1.61 -31.69
N SER A 185 -10.93 -2.15 -32.12
CA SER A 185 -12.20 -2.09 -31.38
C SER A 185 -12.08 -2.73 -29.99
N ALA A 186 -11.48 -3.92 -29.90
CA ALA A 186 -11.21 -4.61 -28.64
C ALA A 186 -10.25 -3.81 -27.75
N SER A 187 -9.21 -3.20 -28.31
CA SER A 187 -8.30 -2.31 -27.57
C SER A 187 -9.02 -1.09 -26.99
N VAL A 188 -9.92 -0.47 -27.76
CA VAL A 188 -10.76 0.64 -27.31
C VAL A 188 -11.70 0.21 -26.18
N ALA A 189 -12.37 -0.94 -26.32
CA ALA A 189 -13.22 -1.50 -25.28
C ALA A 189 -12.44 -1.73 -23.97
N GLY A 190 -11.27 -2.38 -24.06
CA GLY A 190 -10.39 -2.61 -22.91
C GLY A 190 -9.89 -1.32 -22.25
N LYS A 191 -9.58 -0.28 -23.03
CA LYS A 191 -9.22 1.04 -22.47
C LYS A 191 -10.40 1.70 -21.73
N LYS A 192 -11.62 1.62 -22.27
CA LYS A 192 -12.82 2.16 -21.61
C LYS A 192 -13.15 1.41 -20.33
N GLN A 193 -13.08 0.08 -20.34
CA GLN A 193 -13.27 -0.73 -19.14
C GLN A 193 -12.23 -0.38 -18.07
N ALA A 194 -10.94 -0.34 -18.43
CA ALA A 194 -9.89 0.03 -17.48
C ALA A 194 -10.03 1.47 -16.95
N ALA A 195 -10.57 2.40 -17.75
CA ALA A 195 -10.89 3.75 -17.28
C ALA A 195 -12.06 3.77 -16.30
N ALA A 196 -13.12 2.99 -16.56
CA ALA A 196 -14.26 2.83 -15.65
C ALA A 196 -13.84 2.17 -14.32
N GLU A 197 -13.01 1.12 -14.38
CA GLU A 197 -12.44 0.48 -13.19
C GLU A 197 -11.58 1.45 -12.37
N ARG A 198 -10.76 2.28 -13.02
CA ARG A 198 -9.99 3.34 -12.34
C ARG A 198 -10.88 4.40 -11.72
N ALA A 199 -11.96 4.81 -12.40
CA ALA A 199 -12.92 5.76 -11.86
C ALA A 199 -13.60 5.18 -10.61
N ALA A 200 -14.13 3.95 -10.70
CA ALA A 200 -14.74 3.28 -9.56
C ALA A 200 -13.77 3.07 -8.39
N ALA A 201 -12.50 2.76 -8.66
CA ALA A 201 -11.46 2.67 -7.63
C ALA A 201 -11.13 4.03 -7.01
N SER A 202 -11.18 5.12 -7.80
CA SER A 202 -11.04 6.49 -7.29
C SER A 202 -12.21 6.86 -6.39
N ASP A 203 -13.44 6.63 -6.85
CA ASP A 203 -14.66 6.93 -6.09
C ASP A 203 -14.69 6.17 -4.75
N LEU A 204 -14.27 4.90 -4.75
CA LEU A 204 -14.14 4.12 -3.51
C LEU A 204 -13.09 4.73 -2.58
N ARG A 205 -11.93 5.16 -3.11
CA ARG A 205 -10.88 5.78 -2.30
C ARG A 205 -11.32 7.12 -1.72
N ASP A 206 -12.05 7.92 -2.49
CA ASP A 206 -12.58 9.20 -2.04
C ASP A 206 -13.62 8.97 -0.92
N ALA A 207 -14.53 8.01 -1.08
CA ALA A 207 -15.46 7.61 -0.02
C ALA A 207 -14.77 7.09 1.25
N GLN A 208 -13.63 6.40 1.11
CA GLN A 208 -12.81 5.96 2.24
C GLN A 208 -12.17 7.14 2.97
N ASN A 209 -11.62 8.10 2.23
CA ASN A 209 -11.02 9.31 2.81
C ASN A 209 -12.08 10.15 3.51
N ASP A 210 -13.24 10.38 2.88
CA ASP A 210 -14.34 11.15 3.47
C ASP A 210 -14.82 10.52 4.79
N ALA A 211 -14.94 9.18 4.85
CA ALA A 211 -15.31 8.49 6.09
C ALA A 211 -14.25 8.62 7.21
N LEU A 212 -12.97 8.66 6.86
CA LEU A 212 -11.89 8.89 7.82
C LEU A 212 -11.82 10.36 8.27
N ASP A 213 -12.06 11.30 7.37
CA ASP A 213 -12.06 12.73 7.65
C ASP A 213 -13.23 13.10 8.58
N ASP A 214 -14.44 12.60 8.32
CA ASP A 214 -15.61 12.72 9.22
C ASP A 214 -15.26 12.26 10.65
N LEU A 215 -14.56 11.13 10.76
CA LEU A 215 -14.21 10.51 12.03
C LEU A 215 -13.12 11.28 12.78
N HIS A 216 -12.11 11.79 12.06
CA HIS A 216 -11.09 12.68 12.62
C HIS A 216 -11.67 14.02 13.07
N GLU A 217 -12.63 14.58 12.33
CA GLU A 217 -13.33 15.80 12.73
C GLU A 217 -14.11 15.59 14.03
N ALA A 218 -14.82 14.45 14.16
CA ALA A 218 -15.49 14.08 15.40
C ALA A 218 -14.49 13.95 16.57
N LEU A 219 -13.34 13.29 16.39
CA LEU A 219 -12.30 13.19 17.42
C LEU A 219 -11.75 14.56 17.82
N ALA A 220 -11.46 15.43 16.86
CA ALA A 220 -10.95 16.78 17.12
C ALA A 220 -11.97 17.64 17.88
N ALA A 221 -13.26 17.52 17.55
CA ALA A 221 -14.34 18.19 18.26
C ALA A 221 -14.45 17.69 19.71
N MET A 222 -14.42 16.37 19.92
CA MET A 222 -14.41 15.79 21.27
C MET A 222 -13.18 16.26 22.07
N LEU A 223 -11.99 16.28 21.46
CA LEU A 223 -10.75 16.73 22.10
C LEU A 223 -10.83 18.20 22.51
N THR A 224 -11.42 19.04 21.66
CA THR A 224 -11.62 20.46 21.95
C THR A 224 -12.52 20.66 23.18
N LEU A 225 -13.58 19.86 23.33
CA LEU A 225 -14.46 19.92 24.51
C LEU A 225 -13.74 19.42 25.77
N ALA A 226 -13.02 18.30 25.68
CA ALA A 226 -12.23 17.77 26.78
C ALA A 226 -11.19 18.80 27.28
N GLN A 227 -10.46 19.44 26.37
CA GLN A 227 -9.48 20.49 26.71
C GLN A 227 -10.11 21.73 27.36
N LYS A 228 -11.41 21.97 27.16
CA LYS A 228 -12.16 23.07 27.78
C LYS A 228 -12.74 22.71 29.15
N GLY A 229 -12.60 21.47 29.63
CA GLY A 229 -13.26 21.05 30.87
C GLY A 229 -14.71 20.57 30.68
N GLU A 230 -15.18 20.42 29.44
CA GLU A 230 -16.60 20.16 29.13
C GLU A 230 -16.88 18.68 28.86
N PRO A 231 -18.07 18.15 29.23
CA PRO A 231 -18.44 16.78 28.92
C PRO A 231 -18.65 16.61 27.41
N ILE A 232 -18.33 15.42 26.91
CA ILE A 232 -18.58 15.00 25.53
C ILE A 232 -20.05 14.63 25.38
N PRO A 233 -20.83 15.32 24.52
CA PRO A 233 -22.24 15.03 24.31
C PRO A 233 -22.50 13.64 23.70
N ASP A 234 -23.63 13.03 24.06
CA ASP A 234 -24.03 11.70 23.56
C ASP A 234 -24.25 11.68 22.03
N ASP A 235 -24.73 12.77 21.44
CA ASP A 235 -24.90 12.91 19.99
C ASP A 235 -23.56 12.95 19.26
N MET A 236 -22.52 13.53 19.86
CA MET A 236 -21.15 13.49 19.33
C MET A 236 -20.54 12.08 19.42
N LEU A 237 -20.77 11.37 20.53
CA LEU A 237 -20.38 9.96 20.66
C LEU A 237 -21.11 9.05 19.66
N ALA A 238 -22.38 9.34 19.38
CA ALA A 238 -23.16 8.64 18.37
C ALA A 238 -22.70 8.95 16.94
N ALA A 239 -22.32 10.21 16.65
CA ALA A 239 -21.75 10.61 15.37
C ALA A 239 -20.39 9.93 15.14
N TYR A 240 -19.55 9.87 16.17
CA TYR A 240 -18.30 9.12 16.15
C TYR A 240 -18.54 7.64 15.84
N GLU A 241 -19.47 7.00 16.56
CA GLU A 241 -19.83 5.59 16.34
C GLU A 241 -20.32 5.34 14.90
N ALA A 242 -21.14 6.23 14.36
CA ALA A 242 -21.59 6.15 12.98
C ALA A 242 -20.42 6.27 11.99
N GLY A 243 -19.44 7.14 12.27
CA GLY A 243 -18.19 7.24 11.52
C GLY A 243 -17.37 5.94 11.57
N VAL A 244 -17.23 5.33 12.75
CA VAL A 244 -16.55 4.03 12.91
C VAL A 244 -17.22 2.97 12.05
N VAL A 245 -18.55 2.88 12.04
CA VAL A 245 -19.29 1.92 11.19
C VAL A 245 -19.03 2.15 9.69
N LYS A 246 -18.92 3.41 9.23
CA LYS A 246 -18.56 3.71 7.84
C LYS A 246 -17.16 3.18 7.50
N VAL A 247 -16.19 3.41 8.38
CA VAL A 247 -14.80 2.95 8.18
C VAL A 247 -14.71 1.42 8.27
N GLU A 248 -15.46 0.81 9.18
CA GLU A 248 -15.55 -0.64 9.38
C GLU A 248 -16.02 -1.36 8.11
N ALA A 249 -16.90 -0.73 7.32
CA ALA A 249 -17.42 -1.28 6.06
C ALA A 249 -16.32 -1.57 5.02
N PHE A 250 -15.19 -0.87 5.08
CA PHE A 250 -14.03 -1.13 4.20
C PHE A 250 -12.77 -1.56 4.94
N ASN A 251 -12.71 -1.38 6.26
CA ASN A 251 -11.65 -1.88 7.13
C ASN A 251 -12.24 -2.51 8.39
N PRO A 252 -12.48 -3.84 8.43
CA PRO A 252 -13.07 -4.52 9.57
C PRO A 252 -12.30 -4.36 10.91
N MET A 253 -11.04 -3.92 10.87
CA MET A 253 -10.24 -3.66 12.07
C MET A 253 -10.43 -2.26 12.66
N ALA A 254 -11.10 -1.36 11.94
CA ALA A 254 -11.26 0.02 12.35
C ALA A 254 -11.88 0.14 13.75
N ARG A 255 -12.89 -0.70 14.05
CA ARG A 255 -13.57 -0.69 15.35
C ARG A 255 -12.63 -0.88 16.53
N THR A 256 -11.73 -1.86 16.49
CA THR A 256 -10.79 -2.10 17.61
C THR A 256 -9.89 -0.90 17.89
N TYR A 257 -9.40 -0.25 16.83
CA TYR A 257 -8.59 0.97 16.97
C TYR A 257 -9.43 2.14 17.50
N PHE A 258 -10.57 2.43 16.88
CA PHE A 258 -11.39 3.58 17.24
C PHE A 258 -12.12 3.41 18.59
N ASP A 259 -12.50 2.20 19.00
CA ASP A 259 -12.98 1.95 20.36
C ASP A 259 -11.90 2.28 21.41
N THR A 260 -10.63 2.10 21.07
CA THR A 260 -9.50 2.48 21.94
C THR A 260 -9.34 4.00 21.99
N GLU A 261 -9.38 4.69 20.86
CA GLU A 261 -9.35 6.16 20.76
C GLU A 261 -10.55 6.83 21.48
N LYS A 262 -11.70 6.15 21.53
CA LYS A 262 -12.91 6.62 22.23
C LYS A 262 -12.80 6.54 23.76
N LYS A 263 -12.02 5.59 24.30
CA LYS A 263 -11.94 5.33 25.76
C LYS A 263 -11.54 6.56 26.58
N PRO A 264 -10.52 7.36 26.23
CA PRO A 264 -10.18 8.58 26.98
C PRO A 264 -11.34 9.58 27.11
N PHE A 265 -12.19 9.71 26.08
CA PHE A 265 -13.38 10.58 26.12
C PHE A 265 -14.47 10.03 27.04
N LEU A 266 -14.68 8.72 27.05
CA LEU A 266 -15.61 8.08 27.98
C LEU A 266 -15.11 8.17 29.43
N LEU A 267 -13.81 7.98 29.63
CA LEU A 267 -13.13 8.16 30.91
C LEU A 267 -13.31 9.61 31.39
N TRP A 268 -13.16 10.58 30.50
CA TRP A 268 -13.39 11.99 30.77
C TRP A 268 -14.83 12.28 31.23
N ASN A 269 -15.82 11.79 30.51
CA ASN A 269 -17.24 11.93 30.89
C ASN A 269 -17.55 11.28 32.24
N ALA A 270 -16.99 10.09 32.50
CA ALA A 270 -17.12 9.44 33.80
C ALA A 270 -16.50 10.32 34.90
N TRP A 271 -15.30 10.84 34.68
CA TRP A 271 -14.63 11.69 35.66
C TRP A 271 -15.39 12.98 36.02
N LEU A 272 -16.02 13.64 35.05
CA LEU A 272 -16.78 14.87 35.29
C LEU A 272 -18.00 14.65 36.20
N ARG A 273 -18.52 13.41 36.31
CA ARG A 273 -19.57 13.05 37.26
C ARG A 273 -19.07 12.86 38.69
N GLY A 274 -17.76 12.98 38.92
CA GLY A 274 -17.15 12.85 40.24
C GLY A 274 -17.30 11.45 40.82
N ALA A 275 -17.63 11.36 42.11
CA ALA A 275 -17.70 10.08 42.83
C ALA A 275 -18.70 9.08 42.19
N GLU A 276 -19.77 9.58 41.56
CA GLU A 276 -20.76 8.74 40.87
C GLU A 276 -20.20 8.08 39.61
N GLY A 277 -19.24 8.74 38.94
CA GLY A 277 -18.65 8.22 37.71
C GLY A 277 -17.52 7.21 37.93
N GLU A 278 -17.02 7.04 39.15
CA GLU A 278 -15.94 6.09 39.45
C GLU A 278 -16.34 4.63 39.16
N ALA A 279 -17.61 4.29 39.35
CA ALA A 279 -18.14 2.98 38.97
C ALA A 279 -18.13 2.80 37.44
N ASP A 280 -18.42 3.86 36.70
CA ASP A 280 -18.41 3.82 35.24
C ASP A 280 -16.99 3.73 34.68
N ILE A 281 -15.99 4.30 35.37
CA ILE A 281 -14.57 4.06 35.06
C ILE A 281 -14.27 2.56 35.17
N ALA A 282 -14.67 1.91 36.26
CA ALA A 282 -14.44 0.48 36.43
C ALA A 282 -15.15 -0.35 35.33
N VAL A 283 -16.39 0.00 34.97
CA VAL A 283 -17.12 -0.65 33.87
C VAL A 283 -16.43 -0.44 32.52
N LEU A 284 -15.98 0.78 32.22
CA LEU A 284 -15.27 1.12 30.97
C LEU A 284 -14.03 0.26 30.75
N TYR A 285 -13.34 -0.06 31.84
CA TYR A 285 -12.11 -0.82 31.87
C TYR A 285 -12.32 -2.32 32.19
N GLY A 286 -13.58 -2.77 32.34
CA GLY A 286 -13.91 -4.15 32.70
C GLY A 286 -13.25 -4.61 34.01
N ALA A 287 -13.11 -3.70 34.98
CA ALA A 287 -12.35 -3.86 36.21
C ALA A 287 -13.23 -3.82 37.45
N ALA A 288 -12.68 -4.27 38.58
CA ALA A 288 -13.22 -3.92 39.90
C ALA A 288 -12.53 -2.65 40.44
N VAL A 289 -13.14 -1.99 41.43
CA VAL A 289 -12.51 -0.87 42.14
C VAL A 289 -11.84 -1.42 43.40
N ALA A 290 -10.52 -1.48 43.40
CA ALA A 290 -9.72 -1.93 44.54
C ALA A 290 -9.60 -0.87 45.65
N ALA A 291 -9.47 0.40 45.26
CA ALA A 291 -9.29 1.50 46.21
C ALA A 291 -9.72 2.84 45.62
N ARG A 292 -9.96 3.81 46.52
CA ARG A 292 -10.29 5.20 46.20
C ARG A 292 -9.50 6.13 47.10
N GLY A 293 -9.22 7.33 46.61
CA GLY A 293 -8.59 8.38 47.39
C GLY A 293 -9.05 9.76 46.95
N GLU A 294 -9.21 10.67 47.90
CA GLU A 294 -9.46 12.08 47.63
C GLU A 294 -8.55 12.93 48.53
N SER A 295 -7.96 13.99 47.99
CA SER A 295 -7.32 15.04 48.77
C SER A 295 -7.78 16.42 48.32
N LYS A 296 -7.99 17.31 49.28
CA LYS A 296 -8.28 18.73 49.06
C LYS A 296 -7.07 19.63 49.35
N GLY A 297 -5.96 19.04 49.80
CA GLY A 297 -4.76 19.73 50.25
C GLY A 297 -3.60 19.56 49.28
N LYS A 298 -2.40 19.99 49.72
CA LYS A 298 -1.15 19.89 48.95
C LYS A 298 -0.41 18.55 49.09
N ALA A 299 -1.01 17.60 49.80
CA ALA A 299 -0.45 16.27 50.03
C ALA A 299 -1.50 15.22 49.69
N MET A 300 -1.04 14.10 49.12
CA MET A 300 -1.88 12.96 48.81
C MET A 300 -1.25 11.69 49.36
N LYS A 301 -2.10 10.80 49.87
CA LYS A 301 -1.72 9.47 50.30
C LYS A 301 -2.79 8.47 49.87
N LEU A 302 -2.36 7.49 49.09
CA LEU A 302 -3.12 6.32 48.68
C LEU A 302 -2.52 5.10 49.38
N ALA A 303 -3.35 4.30 50.04
CA ALA A 303 -2.91 3.05 50.66
C ALA A 303 -3.97 1.97 50.48
N PHE A 304 -3.57 0.80 50.01
CA PHE A 304 -4.41 -0.38 49.86
C PHE A 304 -3.56 -1.65 49.92
N LYS A 305 -4.17 -2.84 49.83
CA LYS A 305 -3.45 -4.11 49.80
C LYS A 305 -3.53 -4.68 48.39
N ALA A 306 -2.38 -4.86 47.74
CA ALA A 306 -2.32 -5.60 46.49
C ALA A 306 -2.31 -7.10 46.77
N GLU A 307 -3.00 -7.85 45.91
CA GLU A 307 -3.04 -9.30 45.89
C GLU A 307 -1.95 -9.82 44.95
N ALA A 308 -1.45 -11.03 45.21
CA ALA A 308 -0.52 -11.67 44.29
C ALA A 308 -1.25 -11.97 42.96
N ASP A 309 -0.54 -11.85 41.84
CA ASP A 309 -1.10 -12.12 40.50
C ASP A 309 -2.32 -11.28 40.13
N HIS A 310 -2.40 -10.06 40.65
CA HIS A 310 -3.35 -9.04 40.21
C HIS A 310 -2.64 -7.88 39.51
N CYS A 311 -3.31 -7.31 38.52
CA CYS A 311 -2.92 -6.07 37.87
C CYS A 311 -3.80 -4.93 38.37
N TYR A 312 -3.21 -3.75 38.47
CA TYR A 312 -3.83 -2.55 38.98
C TYR A 312 -3.57 -1.39 38.03
N LEU A 313 -4.58 -0.54 37.85
CA LEU A 313 -4.45 0.74 37.15
C LEU A 313 -4.88 1.86 38.09
N VAL A 314 -3.97 2.77 38.38
CA VAL A 314 -4.22 3.97 39.17
C VAL A 314 -4.55 5.10 38.22
N VAL A 315 -5.77 5.62 38.32
CA VAL A 315 -6.23 6.75 37.53
C VAL A 315 -6.49 7.92 38.48
N GLY A 316 -5.74 9.00 38.33
CA GLY A 316 -5.84 10.19 39.16
C GLY A 316 -6.08 11.48 38.38
N ARG A 317 -6.82 12.42 38.97
CA ARG A 317 -7.14 13.72 38.33
C ARG A 317 -7.46 14.82 39.34
N PHE A 318 -7.11 16.07 38.99
CA PHE A 318 -7.59 17.28 39.68
C PHE A 318 -8.97 17.73 39.18
N ALA A 319 -9.77 18.33 40.07
CA ALA A 319 -11.02 18.98 39.68
C ALA A 319 -10.76 20.26 38.85
N ASP A 320 -9.66 20.97 39.10
CA ASP A 320 -9.16 22.08 38.28
C ASP A 320 -7.71 21.81 37.85
N GLU A 321 -7.43 21.83 36.56
CA GLU A 321 -6.12 21.44 36.03
C GLU A 321 -5.18 22.64 35.81
N ALA A 322 -5.71 23.86 35.87
CA ALA A 322 -4.94 25.05 35.54
C ALA A 322 -3.75 25.26 36.51
N GLY A 323 -2.54 25.00 36.00
CA GLY A 323 -1.30 25.06 36.79
C GLY A 323 -1.20 24.00 37.87
N ALA A 324 -1.89 22.87 37.70
CA ALA A 324 -1.84 21.74 38.63
C ALA A 324 -0.81 20.68 38.19
N SER A 325 -0.12 20.09 39.16
CA SER A 325 0.84 19.00 38.92
C SER A 325 0.83 18.02 40.10
N THR A 326 1.24 16.78 39.85
CA THR A 326 1.37 15.76 40.89
C THR A 326 2.77 15.18 40.91
N SER A 327 3.34 15.04 42.10
CA SER A 327 4.54 14.25 42.35
C SER A 327 4.18 13.15 43.34
N LEU A 328 3.61 12.05 42.84
CA LEU A 328 3.19 10.91 43.64
C LEU A 328 4.15 9.75 43.42
N GLU A 329 4.83 9.36 44.49
CA GLU A 329 5.84 8.31 44.44
C GLU A 329 5.35 7.04 45.13
N TRP A 330 5.73 5.91 44.54
CA TRP A 330 5.61 4.60 45.17
C TRP A 330 6.63 4.49 46.29
N LYS A 331 6.27 3.91 47.44
CA LYS A 331 7.27 3.60 48.45
C LYS A 331 8.29 2.61 47.89
N LYS A 332 9.59 2.91 48.06
CA LYS A 332 10.71 2.09 47.57
C LYS A 332 10.60 0.60 47.88
N ARG A 333 10.13 0.25 49.09
CA ARG A 333 9.96 -1.16 49.51
C ARG A 333 8.92 -1.91 48.65
N ASP A 334 7.94 -1.20 48.12
CA ASP A 334 6.82 -1.76 47.36
C ASP A 334 7.22 -2.05 45.91
N ILE A 335 8.13 -1.25 45.32
CA ILE A 335 8.57 -1.33 43.91
C ILE A 335 9.07 -2.73 43.54
N THR A 336 9.77 -3.39 44.46
CA THR A 336 10.33 -4.74 44.28
C THR A 336 9.28 -5.85 44.15
N SER A 337 8.02 -5.54 44.45
CA SER A 337 6.91 -6.49 44.49
C SER A 337 5.92 -6.26 43.35
N MET A 338 6.27 -5.41 42.39
CA MET A 338 5.37 -5.01 41.31
C MET A 338 6.11 -4.79 39.98
N GLN A 339 5.47 -5.17 38.88
CA GLN A 339 5.86 -4.84 37.52
C GLN A 339 5.06 -3.65 37.04
N ARG A 340 5.70 -2.48 37.00
CA ARG A 340 5.04 -1.22 36.67
C ARG A 340 4.94 -1.04 35.16
N PHE A 341 3.87 -0.39 34.73
CA PHE A 341 3.63 0.02 33.36
C PHE A 341 2.94 1.38 33.32
N ARG A 342 3.06 2.06 32.20
CA ARG A 342 2.32 3.29 31.87
C ARG A 342 1.51 3.05 30.61
N LEU A 343 0.36 3.70 30.49
CA LEU A 343 -0.39 3.69 29.25
C LEU A 343 0.14 4.80 28.35
N ARG A 344 0.59 4.44 27.14
CA ARG A 344 1.21 5.39 26.21
C ARG A 344 0.26 6.53 25.82
N ASP A 345 -1.00 6.20 25.56
CA ASP A 345 -2.02 7.15 25.10
C ASP A 345 -2.52 8.10 26.20
N ALA A 346 -2.06 7.93 27.45
CA ALA A 346 -2.33 8.89 28.50
C ALA A 346 -1.46 10.16 28.36
N GLU A 347 -0.39 10.14 27.55
CA GLU A 347 0.43 11.31 27.30
C GLU A 347 -0.38 12.41 26.59
N GLY A 348 -0.58 13.55 27.25
CA GLY A 348 -1.37 14.68 26.74
C GLY A 348 -2.81 14.75 27.25
N TRP A 349 -3.28 13.71 27.95
CA TRP A 349 -4.51 13.77 28.73
C TRP A 349 -4.24 14.27 30.15
N PRO A 350 -5.21 14.92 30.80
CA PRO A 350 -5.01 15.45 32.14
C PRO A 350 -5.22 14.41 33.26
N PHE A 351 -4.95 13.14 32.95
CA PHE A 351 -5.02 12.04 33.90
C PHE A 351 -3.60 11.61 34.27
N ASP A 352 -3.35 11.40 35.56
CA ASP A 352 -2.21 10.62 36.02
C ASP A 352 -2.60 9.13 35.93
N VAL A 353 -2.08 8.44 34.92
CA VAL A 353 -2.38 7.02 34.67
C VAL A 353 -1.10 6.20 34.80
N GLU A 354 -0.99 5.46 35.90
CA GLU A 354 0.09 4.51 36.13
C GLU A 354 -0.50 3.16 36.52
N GLY A 355 0.06 2.07 36.00
CA GLY A 355 -0.37 0.72 36.33
C GLY A 355 0.77 -0.13 36.87
N PHE A 356 0.41 -1.25 37.48
CA PHE A 356 1.36 -2.28 37.85
C PHE A 356 0.69 -3.64 37.99
N CYS A 357 1.44 -4.73 37.79
CA CYS A 357 1.01 -6.06 38.21
C CYS A 357 1.84 -6.53 39.39
N ALA A 358 1.17 -6.94 40.47
CA ALA A 358 1.81 -7.43 41.68
C ALA A 358 2.37 -8.84 41.46
N THR A 359 3.62 -9.06 41.90
CA THR A 359 4.28 -10.39 41.86
C THR A 359 4.06 -11.18 43.15
N LYS A 360 3.62 -10.51 44.22
CA LYS A 360 3.21 -11.10 45.50
C LYS A 360 2.20 -10.18 46.17
N ALA A 361 1.56 -10.63 47.24
CA ALA A 361 0.69 -9.76 48.04
C ALA A 361 1.53 -8.81 48.91
N PHE A 362 1.21 -7.51 48.92
CA PHE A 362 1.89 -6.51 49.75
C PHE A 362 0.99 -5.28 50.03
N PRO A 363 1.23 -4.56 51.14
CA PRO A 363 0.58 -3.26 51.35
C PRO A 363 1.19 -2.23 50.39
N VAL A 364 0.35 -1.66 49.53
CA VAL A 364 0.70 -0.59 48.62
C VAL A 364 0.57 0.75 49.33
N GLU A 365 1.60 1.60 49.22
CA GLU A 365 1.51 2.99 49.62
C GLU A 365 2.12 3.91 48.55
N ARG A 366 1.27 4.80 48.00
CA ARG A 366 1.68 5.87 47.09
C ARG A 366 1.40 7.20 47.76
N ALA A 367 2.41 8.05 47.89
CA ALA A 367 2.27 9.32 48.58
C ALA A 367 3.13 10.40 47.94
N GLY A 368 2.75 11.66 48.14
CA GLY A 368 3.53 12.77 47.63
C GLY A 368 2.79 14.09 47.68
N THR A 369 3.25 15.04 46.87
CA THR A 369 2.75 16.41 46.86
C THR A 369 1.87 16.69 45.65
N LEU A 370 0.89 17.57 45.87
CA LEU A 370 -0.01 18.10 44.87
C LEU A 370 0.27 19.60 44.72
N GLU A 371 0.58 20.05 43.52
CA GLU A 371 0.79 21.46 43.21
C GLU A 371 -0.42 21.98 42.43
N PHE A 372 -0.85 23.21 42.71
CA PHE A 372 -1.98 23.89 42.05
C PHE A 372 -2.09 25.34 42.56
N THR A 373 -2.80 26.21 41.84
CA THR A 373 -3.01 27.59 42.30
C THR A 373 -4.03 27.65 43.45
N GLY A 374 -3.80 28.49 44.46
CA GLY A 374 -4.70 28.65 45.60
C GLY A 374 -4.50 27.61 46.72
N THR A 375 -5.45 27.56 47.65
CA THR A 375 -5.33 26.78 48.91
C THR A 375 -6.07 25.44 48.87
N ARG A 376 -6.99 25.24 47.91
CA ARG A 376 -7.76 24.00 47.76
C ARG A 376 -8.01 23.69 46.29
N ASN A 377 -7.83 22.43 45.94
CA ASN A 377 -8.24 21.80 44.71
C ASN A 377 -8.45 20.32 45.04
N VAL A 378 -9.45 19.68 44.44
CA VAL A 378 -9.79 18.30 44.76
C VAL A 378 -9.03 17.39 43.80
N TYR A 379 -8.09 16.60 44.32
CA TYR A 379 -7.46 15.53 43.57
C TYR A 379 -8.11 14.19 43.95
N ARG A 380 -8.59 13.45 42.96
CA ARG A 380 -9.23 12.15 43.15
C ARG A 380 -8.40 11.06 42.49
N ILE A 381 -8.40 9.89 43.09
CA ILE A 381 -7.78 8.67 42.56
C ILE A 381 -8.80 7.53 42.66
N VAL A 382 -8.90 6.77 41.57
CA VAL A 382 -9.53 5.45 41.55
C VAL A 382 -8.46 4.42 41.20
N VAL A 383 -8.43 3.32 41.95
CA VAL A 383 -7.59 2.17 41.64
C VAL A 383 -8.48 1.06 41.10
N LEU A 384 -8.21 0.66 39.87
CA LEU A 384 -8.87 -0.44 39.19
C LEU A 384 -8.04 -1.70 39.36
N ASP A 385 -8.68 -2.87 39.44
CA ASP A 385 -7.99 -4.15 39.52
C ASP A 385 -8.60 -5.25 38.66
N TRP A 386 -7.71 -6.16 38.27
CA TRP A 386 -8.00 -7.40 37.55
C TRP A 386 -7.12 -8.52 38.10
N GLU A 387 -7.59 -9.75 38.08
CA GLU A 387 -6.68 -10.90 38.05
C GLU A 387 -5.74 -10.75 36.83
N ARG A 388 -4.45 -11.07 36.98
CA ARG A 388 -3.42 -10.83 35.95
C ARG A 388 -3.85 -11.38 34.59
N GLY A 389 -4.26 -12.65 34.52
CA GLY A 389 -4.72 -13.27 33.26
C GLY A 389 -6.01 -12.70 32.67
N LYS A 390 -6.71 -11.81 33.37
CA LYS A 390 -7.93 -11.11 32.93
C LYS A 390 -7.69 -9.64 32.58
N LEU A 391 -6.44 -9.16 32.62
CA LEU A 391 -6.12 -7.81 32.16
C LEU A 391 -6.59 -7.65 30.70
N PRO A 392 -7.42 -6.66 30.37
CA PRO A 392 -7.90 -6.48 29.00
C PRO A 392 -6.74 -6.29 28.03
N VAL A 393 -6.83 -6.94 26.87
CA VAL A 393 -5.76 -6.94 25.86
C VAL A 393 -5.46 -5.53 25.37
N GLU A 394 -6.46 -4.65 25.32
CA GLU A 394 -6.29 -3.25 24.92
C GLU A 394 -5.43 -2.48 25.93
N ILE A 395 -5.52 -2.81 27.22
CA ILE A 395 -4.67 -2.20 28.27
C ILE A 395 -3.26 -2.74 28.18
N GLY A 396 -3.12 -4.06 28.04
CA GLY A 396 -1.82 -4.71 27.86
C GLY A 396 -1.07 -4.23 26.61
N GLY A 397 -1.78 -4.02 25.51
CA GLY A 397 -1.21 -3.56 24.24
C GLY A 397 -0.72 -2.12 24.24
N LEU A 398 -1.34 -1.26 25.06
CA LEU A 398 -0.93 0.13 25.27
C LEU A 398 0.05 0.30 26.44
N ALA A 399 0.25 -0.75 27.23
CA ALA A 399 1.14 -0.72 28.37
C ALA A 399 2.60 -0.70 27.92
N ALA A 400 3.25 0.44 28.14
CA ALA A 400 4.68 0.55 28.15
C ALA A 400 5.19 0.15 29.53
N MET A 401 5.83 -1.02 29.63
CA MET A 401 6.53 -1.42 30.84
C MET A 401 7.48 -0.31 31.27
N THR A 402 7.31 0.22 32.49
CA THR A 402 8.35 1.09 33.02
C THR A 402 9.53 0.19 33.31
N ASP A 403 10.66 0.50 32.73
CA ASP A 403 11.86 -0.27 32.94
C ASP A 403 12.14 -0.37 34.46
N GLN A 404 12.25 -1.60 34.93
CA GLN A 404 12.85 -1.91 36.21
C GLN A 404 14.36 -1.92 36.00
N ASP A 405 15.14 -1.71 37.07
CA ASP A 405 16.61 -1.81 36.96
C ASP A 405 16.97 -3.16 36.34
N PRO A 406 17.52 -3.18 35.11
CA PRO A 406 17.78 -4.43 34.42
C PRO A 406 18.86 -5.26 35.14
N CYS A 407 19.57 -4.66 36.08
CA CYS A 407 20.59 -5.30 36.88
C CYS A 407 20.07 -5.93 38.17
N ASP A 408 18.77 -5.81 38.46
CA ASP A 408 18.09 -6.57 39.50
C ASP A 408 17.71 -7.95 38.93
N PRO A 409 18.38 -9.06 39.32
CA PRO A 409 18.12 -10.36 38.70
C PRO A 409 16.71 -10.87 38.97
N THR A 410 16.11 -10.49 40.11
CA THR A 410 14.74 -10.89 40.45
C THR A 410 13.73 -10.14 39.58
N ALA A 411 13.91 -8.82 39.43
CA ALA A 411 13.05 -8.03 38.53
C ALA A 411 13.19 -8.50 37.07
N TYR A 412 14.41 -8.78 36.63
CA TYR A 412 14.69 -9.36 35.31
C TYR A 412 13.97 -10.70 35.11
N TYR A 413 14.05 -11.62 36.08
CA TYR A 413 13.34 -12.90 36.01
C TYR A 413 11.83 -12.69 35.91
N GLU A 414 11.24 -11.91 36.83
CA GLU A 414 9.79 -11.69 36.87
C GLU A 414 9.26 -11.07 35.57
N ARG A 415 9.98 -10.09 34.99
CA ARG A 415 9.63 -9.46 33.70
C ARG A 415 9.33 -10.47 32.60
N TRP A 416 10.03 -11.60 32.60
CA TRP A 416 9.90 -12.61 31.55
C TRP A 416 9.13 -13.85 32.00
N ALA A 417 9.22 -14.25 33.27
CA ALA A 417 8.49 -15.39 33.80
C ALA A 417 6.99 -15.11 33.94
N ASN A 418 6.66 -13.91 34.41
CA ASN A 418 5.29 -13.47 34.70
C ASN A 418 5.06 -12.07 34.11
N PRO A 419 5.15 -11.87 32.78
CA PRO A 419 5.02 -10.54 32.21
C PRO A 419 3.64 -9.91 32.49
N VAL A 420 3.56 -8.59 32.33
CA VAL A 420 2.25 -7.94 32.22
C VAL A 420 1.61 -8.45 30.91
N PRO A 421 0.39 -9.01 30.95
CA PRO A 421 -0.25 -9.54 29.74
C PRO A 421 -0.27 -8.51 28.60
N GLY A 422 0.03 -8.94 27.36
CA GLY A 422 0.05 -8.08 26.18
C GLY A 422 1.31 -7.24 25.97
N THR A 423 2.30 -7.31 26.89
CA THR A 423 3.52 -6.48 26.82
C THR A 423 4.75 -7.18 26.23
N VAL A 424 4.65 -8.49 25.93
CA VAL A 424 5.75 -9.32 25.41
C VAL A 424 5.40 -9.90 24.05
N SER A 425 6.13 -9.48 23.02
CA SER A 425 6.08 -10.11 21.69
C SER A 425 7.39 -10.79 21.35
N TYR A 426 7.43 -11.59 20.28
CA TYR A 426 8.64 -12.34 19.89
C TYR A 426 9.14 -11.91 18.53
N LYS A 427 10.42 -11.48 18.46
CA LYS A 427 11.13 -11.21 17.22
C LYS A 427 12.08 -12.36 16.89
N GLY A 428 11.62 -13.30 16.07
CA GLY A 428 12.32 -14.57 15.88
C GLY A 428 12.39 -15.35 17.18
N GLU A 429 13.61 -15.65 17.66
CA GLU A 429 13.84 -16.36 18.93
C GLU A 429 13.84 -15.43 20.16
N VAL A 430 13.83 -14.10 19.98
CA VAL A 430 14.07 -13.15 21.07
C VAL A 430 12.75 -12.54 21.54
N PRO A 431 12.41 -12.64 22.84
CA PRO A 431 11.29 -11.92 23.39
C PRO A 431 11.65 -10.44 23.48
N VAL A 432 10.73 -9.57 23.08
CA VAL A 432 10.88 -8.13 23.09
C VAL A 432 9.78 -7.53 23.99
N GLY A 433 10.18 -6.65 24.89
CA GLY A 433 9.24 -5.86 25.69
C GLY A 433 8.85 -4.59 24.93
N GLY A 434 7.56 -4.25 24.93
CA GLY A 434 7.06 -2.98 24.42
C GLY A 434 5.76 -3.10 23.63
N ALA A 435 5.11 -1.95 23.43
CA ALA A 435 3.84 -1.74 22.73
C ALA A 435 3.94 -2.05 21.22
N GLY A 436 4.35 -3.27 20.86
CA GLY A 436 4.40 -3.74 19.47
C GLY A 436 3.01 -3.79 18.83
N ILE A 437 1.94 -3.82 19.63
CA ILE A 437 0.56 -3.81 19.16
C ILE A 437 0.17 -2.44 18.61
N ASP A 438 0.56 -1.36 19.28
CA ASP A 438 0.17 0.02 18.95
C ASP A 438 0.71 0.47 17.57
N ILE A 439 2.00 0.24 17.30
CA ILE A 439 2.62 0.57 16.00
C ILE A 439 1.95 -0.23 14.86
N VAL A 440 1.52 -1.46 15.11
CA VAL A 440 0.88 -2.34 14.11
C VAL A 440 -0.59 -1.96 13.91
N LEU A 441 -1.33 -1.69 14.99
CA LEU A 441 -2.75 -1.29 14.93
C LEU A 441 -2.90 0.11 14.33
N GLU A 442 -2.12 1.11 14.76
CA GLU A 442 -2.16 2.48 14.22
C GLU A 442 -1.84 2.48 12.73
N SER A 443 -0.76 1.79 12.33
CA SER A 443 -0.34 1.76 10.93
C SER A 443 -1.36 1.03 10.04
N ARG A 444 -1.99 -0.06 10.51
CA ARG A 444 -3.02 -0.79 9.73
C ARG A 444 -4.37 -0.08 9.72
N ALA A 445 -4.81 0.53 10.83
CA ALA A 445 -6.05 1.30 10.89
C ALA A 445 -6.01 2.49 9.92
N ARG A 446 -4.83 3.12 9.77
CA ARG A 446 -4.58 4.21 8.82
C ARG A 446 -4.22 3.74 7.40
N GLY A 447 -4.25 2.43 7.14
CA GLY A 447 -3.99 1.87 5.80
C GLY A 447 -2.53 1.96 5.32
N TYR A 448 -1.57 2.19 6.21
CA TYR A 448 -0.15 2.16 5.87
C TYR A 448 0.36 0.73 5.71
N ALA A 449 1.10 0.47 4.63
CA ALA A 449 1.80 -0.80 4.44
C ALA A 449 3.02 -0.88 5.39
N VAL A 450 2.88 -1.58 6.51
CA VAL A 450 4.00 -1.82 7.44
C VAL A 450 4.89 -2.92 6.86
N ALA A 451 6.00 -2.52 6.25
CA ALA A 451 6.92 -3.42 5.56
C ALA A 451 7.63 -4.49 6.46
N ASN A 452 7.38 -4.51 7.78
CA ASN A 452 8.11 -5.33 8.75
C ASN A 452 7.23 -6.22 9.66
N GLU A 453 5.92 -6.36 9.39
CA GLU A 453 4.99 -7.12 10.23
C GLU A 453 5.31 -8.61 10.40
N HIS A 454 6.00 -9.22 9.43
CA HIS A 454 6.37 -10.62 9.53
C HIS A 454 7.44 -10.93 10.59
N ALA A 455 7.98 -9.92 11.27
CA ALA A 455 9.03 -10.13 12.25
C ALA A 455 8.53 -10.46 13.66
N TYR A 456 7.26 -10.15 14.00
CA TYR A 456 6.74 -10.29 15.36
C TYR A 456 5.65 -11.37 15.47
N SER A 457 5.72 -12.17 16.53
CA SER A 457 4.76 -13.23 16.87
C SER A 457 4.24 -13.01 18.29
N GLY A 458 2.95 -13.30 18.53
CA GLY A 458 2.39 -13.47 19.88
C GLY A 458 2.66 -14.87 20.45
N LYS A 459 2.94 -15.85 19.57
CA LYS A 459 3.38 -17.18 19.96
C LYS A 459 4.87 -17.21 20.26
N PRO A 460 5.27 -17.83 21.37
CA PRO A 460 6.67 -18.09 21.64
C PRO A 460 7.22 -19.05 20.58
N PRO A 461 8.44 -18.81 20.07
CA PRO A 461 9.16 -19.76 19.23
C PRO A 461 9.52 -21.02 20.03
N ALA A 462 9.85 -22.12 19.32
CA ALA A 462 10.30 -23.36 19.96
C ALA A 462 11.57 -23.20 20.81
N LYS A 463 12.34 -22.13 20.57
CA LYS A 463 13.50 -21.74 21.38
C LYS A 463 13.43 -20.24 21.64
N VAL A 464 13.39 -19.88 22.91
CA VAL A 464 13.42 -18.47 23.34
C VAL A 464 14.81 -18.12 23.83
N LYS A 465 15.32 -16.96 23.39
CA LYS A 465 16.63 -16.40 23.76
C LYS A 465 16.41 -15.05 24.42
N PHE A 466 16.51 -15.00 25.74
CA PHE A 466 16.31 -13.74 26.46
C PHE A 466 17.49 -12.78 26.23
N PRO A 467 17.20 -11.48 26.11
CA PRO A 467 18.23 -10.47 25.89
C PRO A 467 19.17 -10.39 27.10
N ARG A 468 20.48 -10.47 26.86
CA ARG A 468 21.46 -10.27 27.92
C ARG A 468 21.47 -8.81 28.35
N VAL A 469 21.56 -8.58 29.66
CA VAL A 469 21.70 -7.25 30.23
C VAL A 469 23.13 -6.77 30.04
N ASP A 470 23.30 -5.64 29.35
CA ASP A 470 24.60 -5.02 29.16
C ASP A 470 25.03 -4.25 30.41
N ARG A 471 26.32 -4.30 30.74
CA ARG A 471 26.92 -3.63 31.92
C ARG A 471 26.59 -2.14 32.02
N GLY A 472 26.41 -1.46 30.88
CA GLY A 472 26.10 -0.03 30.80
C GLY A 472 24.64 0.32 31.06
N THR A 473 23.77 -0.67 31.24
CA THR A 473 22.31 -0.47 31.34
C THR A 473 21.77 -0.47 32.75
N CYS A 474 22.60 -0.68 33.79
CA CYS A 474 22.14 -0.63 35.18
C CYS A 474 21.69 0.76 35.59
N TRP A 475 20.58 0.82 36.32
CA TRP A 475 19.94 2.07 36.71
C TRP A 475 20.37 2.54 38.11
N ASP A 476 19.76 3.63 38.57
CA ASP A 476 20.09 4.25 39.85
C ASP A 476 19.84 3.32 41.05
N ALA A 477 20.69 3.44 42.08
CA ALA A 477 20.74 2.58 43.26
C ALA A 477 19.45 2.60 44.11
N GLU A 478 18.53 3.51 43.79
CA GLU A 478 17.31 3.78 44.54
C GLU A 478 16.12 2.95 44.08
N ASP A 479 16.18 2.39 42.86
CA ASP A 479 15.07 1.71 42.19
C ASP A 479 15.18 0.18 42.22
N THR A 480 16.26 -0.37 42.77
CA THR A 480 16.47 -1.81 42.90
C THR A 480 16.30 -2.31 44.32
N GLY A 481 15.66 -3.48 44.45
CA GLY A 481 15.60 -4.25 45.69
C GLY A 481 16.86 -5.06 45.96
N ASP A 482 17.66 -5.29 44.93
CA ASP A 482 18.81 -6.17 44.98
C ASP A 482 20.04 -5.48 45.57
N LYS A 483 20.65 -6.15 46.56
CA LYS A 483 21.81 -5.62 47.28
C LYS A 483 23.04 -5.41 46.39
N ASP A 484 23.26 -6.27 45.40
CA ASP A 484 24.44 -6.19 44.52
C ASP A 484 24.21 -5.13 43.45
N ALA A 485 23.00 -5.05 42.87
CA ALA A 485 22.61 -3.97 41.95
C ALA A 485 22.77 -2.60 42.63
N LYS A 486 22.24 -2.45 43.86
CA LYS A 486 22.42 -1.24 44.67
C LYS A 486 23.88 -0.90 44.93
N ALA A 487 24.70 -1.90 45.27
CA ALA A 487 26.14 -1.72 45.48
C ALA A 487 26.86 -1.29 44.18
N TYR A 488 26.45 -1.83 43.03
CA TYR A 488 27.00 -1.50 41.73
C TYR A 488 26.66 -0.06 41.32
N ALA A 489 25.38 0.33 41.42
CA ALA A 489 24.93 1.68 41.15
C ALA A 489 25.60 2.70 42.10
N THR A 490 25.73 2.39 43.38
CA THR A 490 26.48 3.22 44.35
C THR A 490 27.96 3.36 43.96
N CYS A 491 28.58 2.28 43.48
CA CYS A 491 29.96 2.32 42.99
C CYS A 491 30.09 3.26 41.77
N ASN A 492 29.21 3.13 40.79
CA ASN A 492 29.18 3.99 39.60
C ASN A 492 28.93 5.47 39.96
N ALA A 493 28.01 5.75 40.88
CA ALA A 493 27.74 7.11 41.36
C ALA A 493 28.98 7.71 42.05
N LYS A 494 29.70 6.92 42.85
CA LYS A 494 30.96 7.36 43.49
C LYS A 494 32.05 7.68 42.46
N ILE A 495 32.22 6.83 41.44
CA ILE A 495 33.16 7.10 40.35
C ILE A 495 32.76 8.37 39.59
N SER A 496 31.49 8.50 39.21
CA SER A 496 30.97 9.67 38.50
C SER A 496 31.18 10.96 39.31
N LYS A 497 30.96 10.92 40.64
CA LYS A 497 31.25 12.05 41.54
C LYS A 497 32.74 12.40 41.62
N GLN A 498 33.63 11.42 41.51
CA GLN A 498 35.08 11.62 41.56
C GLN A 498 35.65 12.22 40.26
N TYR A 499 35.10 11.84 39.10
CA TYR A 499 35.62 12.21 37.78
C TYR A 499 34.82 13.32 37.09
N GLY A 500 33.51 13.43 37.32
CA GLY A 500 32.62 14.42 36.71
C GLY A 500 33.14 15.86 36.82
N PRO A 501 33.45 16.38 38.03
CA PRO A 501 33.99 17.74 38.15
C PRO A 501 35.32 17.96 37.41
N LYS A 502 36.14 16.91 37.25
CA LYS A 502 37.42 16.97 36.51
C LYS A 502 37.17 17.04 35.01
N TYR A 503 36.21 16.27 34.50
CA TYR A 503 35.73 16.34 33.13
C TYR A 503 35.19 17.73 32.81
N ASP A 504 34.33 18.29 33.65
CA ASP A 504 33.79 19.64 33.44
C ASP A 504 34.89 20.69 33.39
N ALA A 505 35.88 20.57 34.27
CA ALA A 505 37.05 21.47 34.25
C ALA A 505 37.87 21.30 32.96
N ALA A 506 38.10 20.07 32.49
CA ALA A 506 38.84 19.80 31.26
C ALA A 506 38.07 20.26 30.00
N GLN A 507 36.75 20.08 29.96
CA GLN A 507 35.88 20.59 28.89
C GLN A 507 35.87 22.13 28.85
N ARG A 508 35.78 22.80 30.01
CA ARG A 508 35.91 24.26 30.09
C ARG A 508 37.27 24.73 29.57
N ARG A 509 38.37 24.04 29.91
CA ARG A 509 39.70 24.34 29.36
C ARG A 509 39.74 24.17 27.86
N LYS A 510 39.19 23.07 27.32
CA LYS A 510 39.06 22.81 25.88
C LYS A 510 38.33 23.96 25.18
N ALA A 511 37.17 24.36 25.70
CA ALA A 511 36.35 25.45 25.15
C ALA A 511 37.06 26.82 25.21
N SER A 512 37.86 27.06 26.25
CA SER A 512 38.62 28.31 26.43
C SER A 512 39.99 28.34 25.72
N ALA A 513 40.40 27.26 25.06
CA ALA A 513 41.73 27.12 24.49
C ALA A 513 41.93 28.09 23.31
N ARG A 514 42.88 29.04 23.46
CA ARG A 514 43.21 30.03 22.42
C ARG A 514 44.35 29.61 21.49
N THR A 515 44.98 28.47 21.76
CA THR A 515 46.11 27.96 20.98
C THR A 515 45.93 26.46 20.72
N ILE A 516 46.50 25.98 19.61
CA ILE A 516 46.50 24.55 19.27
C ILE A 516 47.16 23.71 20.37
N GLY A 517 48.21 24.22 21.01
CA GLY A 517 48.87 23.56 22.14
C GLY A 517 47.94 23.38 23.35
N ALA A 518 47.21 24.43 23.73
CA ALA A 518 46.24 24.36 24.84
C ALA A 518 45.06 23.42 24.52
N LEU A 519 44.59 23.42 23.27
CA LEU A 519 43.55 22.51 22.81
C LEU A 519 44.01 21.04 22.92
N ARG A 520 45.19 20.72 22.38
CA ARG A 520 45.78 19.37 22.45
C ARG A 520 46.00 18.92 23.90
N ALA A 521 46.45 19.82 24.77
CA ALA A 521 46.62 19.51 26.19
C ALA A 521 45.28 19.20 26.89
N ALA A 522 44.23 19.95 26.59
CA ALA A 522 42.89 19.69 27.13
C ALA A 522 42.31 18.37 26.60
N GLU A 523 42.53 18.04 25.34
CA GLU A 523 42.11 16.75 24.75
C GLU A 523 42.89 15.56 25.32
N ALA A 524 44.20 15.69 25.50
CA ALA A 524 45.01 14.67 26.17
C ALA A 524 44.56 14.45 27.62
N GLU A 525 44.21 15.52 28.33
CA GLU A 525 43.68 15.42 29.69
C GLU A 525 42.29 14.74 29.72
N LEU A 526 41.39 15.07 28.79
CA LEU A 526 40.09 14.38 28.65
C LEU A 526 40.29 12.88 28.39
N SER A 527 41.20 12.51 27.49
CA SER A 527 41.53 11.11 27.21
C SER A 527 42.09 10.41 28.45
N ARG A 528 43.00 11.06 29.19
CA ARG A 528 43.58 10.52 30.41
C ARG A 528 42.54 10.33 31.52
N LEU A 529 41.63 11.30 31.68
CA LEU A 529 40.52 11.21 32.63
C LEU A 529 39.59 10.05 32.27
N SER A 530 39.31 9.83 30.98
CA SER A 530 38.52 8.69 30.49
C SER A 530 39.15 7.36 30.85
N SER A 531 40.41 7.16 30.46
CA SER A 531 41.09 5.90 30.77
C SER A 531 41.23 5.67 32.28
N ALA A 532 41.43 6.74 33.07
CA ALA A 532 41.50 6.64 34.52
C ALA A 532 40.15 6.36 35.17
N GLU A 533 39.05 6.87 34.61
CA GLU A 533 37.69 6.55 35.03
C GLU A 533 37.37 5.09 34.73
N ASP A 534 37.62 4.65 33.50
CA ASP A 534 37.39 3.27 33.05
C ASP A 534 38.19 2.28 33.92
N THR A 535 39.46 2.57 34.18
CA THR A 535 40.31 1.77 35.08
C THR A 535 39.72 1.71 36.49
N ALA A 536 39.17 2.82 36.98
CA ALA A 536 38.57 2.85 38.31
C ALA A 536 37.26 2.06 38.36
N ARG A 537 36.39 2.16 37.33
CA ARG A 537 35.18 1.35 37.19
C ARG A 537 35.52 -0.14 37.10
N GLU A 538 36.53 -0.48 36.30
CA GLU A 538 36.96 -1.86 36.10
C GLU A 538 37.56 -2.46 37.38
N ARG A 539 38.31 -1.68 38.16
CA ARG A 539 38.87 -2.15 39.42
C ARG A 539 37.84 -2.25 40.53
N GLN A 540 36.95 -1.26 40.66
CA GLN A 540 36.08 -1.11 41.83
C GLN A 540 34.69 -1.72 41.60
N CYS A 541 34.10 -1.51 40.43
CA CYS A 541 32.72 -1.86 40.16
C CYS A 541 32.58 -3.21 39.42
N ARG A 542 33.58 -3.64 38.62
CA ARG A 542 33.56 -4.94 37.90
C ARG A 542 33.32 -6.15 38.82
N PRO A 543 33.98 -6.29 40.00
CA PRO A 543 33.75 -7.47 40.83
C PRO A 543 32.31 -7.55 41.37
N ILE A 544 31.61 -6.41 41.47
CA ILE A 544 30.19 -6.36 41.84
C ILE A 544 29.35 -6.78 40.63
N TRP A 545 29.65 -6.22 39.44
CA TRP A 545 29.01 -6.61 38.19
C TRP A 545 29.11 -8.10 37.91
N GLU A 546 30.27 -8.73 38.11
CA GLU A 546 30.45 -10.16 37.88
C GLU A 546 29.55 -11.04 38.76
N ARG A 547 29.19 -10.56 39.97
CA ARG A 547 28.20 -11.25 40.80
C ARG A 547 26.78 -11.09 40.25
N ILE A 548 26.46 -9.89 39.76
CA ILE A 548 25.17 -9.61 39.10
C ILE A 548 25.04 -10.44 37.83
N ASP A 549 26.02 -10.38 36.92
CA ASP A 549 26.05 -11.11 35.65
C ASP A 549 25.97 -12.63 35.87
N LYS A 550 26.65 -13.16 36.88
CA LYS A 550 26.51 -14.58 37.25
C LYS A 550 25.08 -14.93 37.64
N ARG A 551 24.41 -14.10 38.44
CA ARG A 551 23.03 -14.32 38.87
C ARG A 551 22.04 -14.14 37.71
N LEU A 552 22.23 -13.11 36.88
CA LEU A 552 21.46 -12.94 35.65
C LEU A 552 21.59 -14.13 34.72
N GLY A 553 22.79 -14.73 34.61
CA GLY A 553 23.00 -15.98 33.89
C GLY A 553 22.15 -17.12 34.46
N GLN A 554 22.14 -17.29 35.78
CA GLN A 554 21.30 -18.29 36.45
C GLN A 554 19.81 -18.06 36.21
N GLU A 555 19.34 -16.80 36.27
CA GLU A 555 17.93 -16.49 35.98
C GLU A 555 17.59 -16.69 34.50
N ASN A 556 18.53 -16.42 33.58
CA ASN A 556 18.35 -16.71 32.17
C ASN A 556 18.22 -18.21 31.89
N ASP A 557 19.04 -19.04 32.55
CA ASP A 557 18.92 -20.50 32.48
C ASP A 557 17.54 -20.96 33.00
N ARG A 558 17.09 -20.40 34.14
CA ARG A 558 15.75 -20.70 34.69
C ARG A 558 14.62 -20.26 33.77
N LEU A 559 14.75 -19.14 33.08
CA LEU A 559 13.78 -18.68 32.09
C LEU A 559 13.76 -19.58 30.86
N ALA A 560 14.93 -20.04 30.39
CA ALA A 560 15.03 -20.98 29.29
C ALA A 560 14.33 -22.31 29.64
N ASP A 561 14.54 -22.82 30.86
CA ASP A 561 13.86 -24.03 31.35
C ASP A 561 12.34 -23.81 31.45
N LEU A 562 11.91 -22.70 32.08
CA LEU A 562 10.49 -22.35 32.21
C LEU A 562 9.77 -22.32 30.85
N TYR A 563 10.40 -21.72 29.84
CA TYR A 563 9.82 -21.61 28.51
C TYR A 563 9.88 -22.90 27.69
N ALA A 564 10.82 -23.80 27.99
CA ALA A 564 10.86 -25.13 27.39
C ALA A 564 9.69 -26.00 27.86
N ASP A 565 9.35 -25.91 29.15
CA ASP A 565 8.27 -26.69 29.76
C ASP A 565 6.88 -26.04 29.57
N HIS A 566 6.82 -24.71 29.68
CA HIS A 566 5.60 -23.91 29.68
C HIS A 566 5.76 -22.68 28.77
N PRO A 567 5.70 -22.85 27.44
CA PRO A 567 5.85 -21.74 26.52
C PRO A 567 4.76 -20.68 26.77
N HIS A 568 5.17 -19.47 27.18
CA HIS A 568 4.27 -18.36 27.44
C HIS A 568 3.61 -17.88 26.13
N GLN A 569 2.30 -18.12 26.01
CA GLN A 569 1.50 -17.62 24.88
C GLN A 569 1.00 -16.21 25.21
N ASP A 570 1.40 -15.22 24.41
CA ASP A 570 0.85 -13.88 24.57
C ASP A 570 -0.57 -13.81 23.99
N HIS A 571 -1.41 -12.99 24.62
CA HIS A 571 -2.80 -12.78 24.22
C HIS A 571 -2.93 -12.04 22.88
N ILE A 572 -1.82 -11.56 22.31
CA ILE A 572 -1.71 -11.07 20.92
C ILE A 572 -2.29 -12.07 19.92
N ASP A 573 -2.26 -13.37 20.18
CA ASP A 573 -2.88 -14.36 19.29
C ASP A 573 -4.39 -14.16 19.11
N THR A 574 -5.07 -13.53 20.07
CA THR A 574 -6.49 -13.14 19.93
C THR A 574 -6.64 -12.02 18.90
N VAL A 575 -5.75 -11.02 18.95
CA VAL A 575 -5.69 -9.93 17.97
C VAL A 575 -5.26 -10.47 16.60
N LYS A 576 -4.26 -11.36 16.56
CA LYS A 576 -3.84 -12.07 15.34
C LYS A 576 -4.97 -12.94 14.77
N TRP A 577 -5.75 -13.63 15.60
CA TRP A 577 -6.91 -14.40 15.17
C TRP A 577 -8.03 -13.51 14.63
N LEU A 578 -8.28 -12.35 15.26
CA LEU A 578 -9.21 -11.33 14.74
C LEU A 578 -8.72 -10.77 13.39
N ILE A 579 -7.40 -10.53 13.27
CA ILE A 579 -6.73 -10.14 12.02
C ILE A 579 -6.88 -11.22 10.94
N ASP A 580 -6.52 -12.47 11.25
CA ASP A 580 -6.55 -13.60 10.32
C ASP A 580 -7.99 -13.90 9.87
N ARG A 581 -8.98 -13.70 10.76
CA ARG A 581 -10.41 -13.81 10.46
C ARG A 581 -10.92 -12.66 9.58
N ALA A 582 -10.46 -11.44 9.80
CA ALA A 582 -10.75 -10.29 8.93
C ALA A 582 -10.08 -10.41 7.54
N GLU A 583 -8.88 -10.99 7.48
CA GLU A 583 -8.18 -11.31 6.24
C GLU A 583 -8.86 -12.45 5.48
N ALA A 584 -9.42 -13.45 6.18
CA ALA A 584 -10.25 -14.49 5.57
C ALA A 584 -11.56 -13.94 4.96
N THR A 585 -12.00 -12.73 5.36
CA THR A 585 -13.14 -12.03 4.76
C THR A 585 -12.76 -11.04 3.65
N LYS A 586 -11.46 -10.84 3.38
CA LYS A 586 -11.04 -10.15 2.15
C LYS A 586 -11.38 -11.06 0.96
N ARG A 587 -11.93 -10.49 -0.11
CA ARG A 587 -12.25 -11.23 -1.34
C ARG A 587 -11.06 -12.12 -1.74
N PRO A 588 -11.31 -13.36 -2.20
CA PRO A 588 -10.24 -14.30 -2.48
C PRO A 588 -9.22 -13.67 -3.43
N LEU A 589 -7.96 -13.72 -3.04
CA LEU A 589 -6.87 -13.57 -3.98
C LEU A 589 -7.04 -14.66 -5.05
N LEU A 590 -6.83 -14.32 -6.32
CA LEU A 590 -6.72 -15.33 -7.37
C LEU A 590 -5.61 -16.32 -6.99
N LEU A 591 -5.66 -17.55 -7.52
CA LEU A 591 -4.70 -18.64 -7.26
C LEU A 591 -3.21 -18.28 -7.47
N ASP A 592 -2.92 -17.11 -8.05
CA ASP A 592 -1.58 -16.56 -8.28
C ASP A 592 -1.18 -15.40 -7.33
N GLY A 593 -1.96 -15.15 -6.27
CA GLY A 593 -1.66 -14.16 -5.23
C GLY A 593 -2.01 -12.71 -5.57
N ARG A 594 -2.82 -12.45 -6.62
CA ARG A 594 -3.26 -11.10 -7.00
C ARG A 594 -4.56 -10.68 -6.34
N PRO A 595 -4.71 -9.41 -5.91
CA PRO A 595 -6.00 -8.83 -5.57
C PRO A 595 -6.94 -8.86 -6.78
N GLU A 596 -8.18 -9.29 -6.56
CA GLU A 596 -9.23 -9.28 -7.58
C GLU A 596 -9.44 -7.82 -8.07
N GLY A 597 -9.13 -7.55 -9.36
CA GLY A 597 -9.20 -6.21 -9.96
C GLY A 597 -7.86 -5.58 -10.38
N GLN A 598 -6.71 -6.24 -10.15
CA GLN A 598 -5.42 -5.73 -10.63
C GLN A 598 -5.14 -6.14 -12.08
N SER A 599 -5.14 -5.17 -13.01
CA SER A 599 -4.88 -5.43 -14.43
C SER A 599 -3.45 -5.97 -14.68
N ASP A 600 -3.27 -6.82 -15.70
CA ASP A 600 -1.96 -7.36 -16.12
C ASP A 600 -0.92 -6.26 -16.41
N GLY A 601 -1.37 -5.05 -16.73
CA GLY A 601 -0.51 -3.88 -16.94
C GLY A 601 0.15 -3.38 -15.65
N ASP A 602 -0.54 -3.46 -14.52
CA ASP A 602 -0.04 -3.02 -13.22
C ASP A 602 0.90 -4.07 -12.61
N ALA A 603 0.63 -5.35 -12.83
CA ALA A 603 1.56 -6.43 -12.50
C ALA A 603 2.91 -6.28 -13.25
N ARG A 604 2.90 -5.86 -14.52
CA ARG A 604 4.12 -5.56 -15.28
C ARG A 604 4.85 -4.31 -14.77
N ARG A 605 4.12 -3.28 -14.35
CA ARG A 605 4.71 -2.06 -13.75
C ARG A 605 5.39 -2.36 -12.41
N SER A 606 4.74 -3.12 -11.53
CA SER A 606 5.32 -3.54 -10.25
C SER A 606 6.54 -4.45 -10.45
N ARG A 607 6.51 -5.35 -11.44
CA ARG A 607 7.66 -6.20 -11.80
C ARG A 607 8.84 -5.36 -12.34
N ARG A 608 8.54 -4.35 -13.17
CA ARG A 608 9.55 -3.41 -13.69
C ARG A 608 10.12 -2.52 -12.60
N ALA A 609 9.29 -2.04 -11.66
CA ALA A 609 9.72 -1.26 -10.50
C ALA A 609 10.61 -2.10 -9.57
N ARG A 610 10.30 -3.38 -9.37
CA ARG A 610 11.14 -4.31 -8.59
C ARG A 610 12.50 -4.55 -9.23
N ILE A 611 12.53 -4.82 -10.54
CA ILE A 611 13.78 -5.00 -11.31
C ILE A 611 14.64 -3.72 -11.28
N LEU A 612 14.02 -2.54 -11.37
CA LEU A 612 14.73 -1.26 -11.28
C LEU A 612 15.28 -1.01 -9.86
N LYS A 613 14.58 -1.48 -8.82
CA LYS A 613 15.02 -1.35 -7.42
C LYS A 613 16.14 -2.34 -7.08
N GLU A 614 16.13 -3.52 -7.67
CA GLU A 614 17.21 -4.52 -7.56
C GLU A 614 18.46 -4.03 -8.30
N ARG A 615 18.32 -3.48 -9.51
CA ARG A 615 19.43 -2.85 -10.26
C ARG A 615 19.98 -1.56 -9.67
N ALA A 616 19.25 -0.90 -8.77
CA ALA A 616 19.74 0.27 -8.04
C ALA A 616 20.48 -0.11 -6.74
N ARG A 617 20.43 -1.39 -6.36
CA ARG A 617 21.14 -1.96 -5.21
C ARG A 617 22.43 -2.68 -5.60
N GLU A 618 22.51 -3.13 -6.86
CA GLU A 618 23.76 -3.50 -7.56
C GLU A 618 24.53 -2.23 -7.97
#